data_AF-A0A972V880-F1
#
_entry.id   AF-A0A972V880-F1
#
_cell.length_a   1.000
_cell.length_b   1.000
_cell.length_c   1.000
_cell.angle_alpha   90.00
_cell.angle_beta   90.00
_cell.angle_gamma   90.00
#
_symmetry.space_group_name_H-M   'P 1'
#
loop_
_entity.id
_entity.type
_entity.pdbx_description
1 polymer ?
#
loop_
_entity_poly.entity_id
_entity_poly.type
_entity_poly.pdbx_seq_one_letter_code
_entity_poly.pdbx_strand_id
1 'polypeptide(L)'
;RHAEGLDLALEVLECLKDRTFRVKGRTIRAKAVEEDEAIRFLKEELPEYYQYETRVVSYVTRRNACQVKIYIEGWLGIRRDLRRYSPLDIKLLIATE
;
A
#
# COMPACT_ATOMS: atom_id res chain seq x y z
N ARG A 1 -8.91 -4.27 -7.28
CA ARG A 1 -9.01 -5.46 -6.40
C ARG A 1 -9.00 -5.00 -4.96
N HIS A 2 -9.65 -5.74 -4.06
CA HIS A 2 -9.75 -5.42 -2.64
C HIS A 2 -9.57 -6.72 -1.86
N ALA A 3 -8.74 -6.69 -0.82
CA ALA A 3 -8.47 -7.82 0.05
C ALA A 3 -8.17 -7.35 1.47
N GLU A 4 -8.50 -8.21 2.44
CA GLU A 4 -8.05 -8.05 3.82
C GLU A 4 -6.59 -8.52 3.93
N GLY A 5 -5.82 -7.86 4.78
CA GLY A 5 -4.39 -8.12 4.94
C GLY A 5 -3.51 -7.41 3.91
N LEU A 6 -2.26 -7.86 3.84
CA LEU A 6 -1.19 -7.29 3.00
C LEU A 6 -0.83 -8.17 1.81
N ASP A 7 -1.35 -9.41 1.75
CA ASP A 7 -0.97 -10.39 0.73
C ASP A 7 -1.20 -9.87 -0.69
N LEU A 8 -2.34 -9.19 -0.91
CA LEU A 8 -2.65 -8.59 -2.21
C LEU A 8 -1.65 -7.47 -2.58
N ALA A 9 -1.09 -6.76 -1.61
CA ALA A 9 -0.08 -5.73 -1.88
C ALA A 9 1.23 -6.40 -2.32
N LEU A 10 1.64 -7.47 -1.63
CA LEU A 10 2.85 -8.23 -1.92
C LEU A 10 2.76 -8.89 -3.30
N GLU A 11 1.65 -9.58 -3.61
CA GLU A 11 1.42 -10.21 -4.91
C GLU A 11 1.54 -9.21 -6.08
N VAL A 12 1.00 -8.00 -5.89
CA VAL A 12 1.03 -6.95 -6.92
C VAL A 12 2.43 -6.35 -7.07
N LEU A 13 3.19 -6.21 -5.97
CA LEU A 13 4.59 -5.78 -6.03
C LEU A 13 5.43 -6.81 -6.80
N GLU A 14 5.31 -8.09 -6.47
CA GLU A 14 6.02 -9.19 -7.15
C GLU A 14 5.68 -9.25 -8.65
N CYS A 15 4.40 -9.05 -9.01
CA CYS A 15 3.97 -9.00 -10.42
C CYS A 15 4.59 -7.82 -11.21
N LEU A 16 5.05 -6.79 -10.52
CA LEU A 16 5.57 -5.55 -11.10
C LEU A 16 7.03 -5.31 -10.71
N LYS A 17 7.78 -6.37 -10.36
CA LYS A 17 9.17 -6.32 -9.91
C LYS A 17 10.13 -5.58 -10.83
N ASP A 18 9.86 -5.57 -12.14
CA ASP A 18 10.67 -4.88 -13.14
C ASP A 18 10.41 -3.36 -13.20
N ARG A 19 9.62 -2.82 -12.26
CA ARG A 19 9.24 -1.41 -12.20
C ARG A 19 9.64 -0.80 -10.89
N THR A 20 9.76 0.52 -10.93
CA THR A 20 9.95 1.32 -9.73
C THR A 20 8.62 1.81 -9.17
N PHE A 21 8.62 1.98 -7.86
CA PHE A 21 7.47 2.41 -7.09
C PHE A 21 7.76 3.70 -6.34
N ARG A 22 6.69 4.34 -5.97
CA ARG A 22 6.64 5.49 -5.09
C ARG A 22 5.85 5.10 -3.86
N VAL A 23 6.52 5.08 -2.71
CA VAL A 23 5.93 4.76 -1.42
C VAL A 23 5.67 6.05 -0.65
N LYS A 24 4.48 6.17 -0.10
CA LYS A 24 4.07 7.31 0.74
C LYS A 24 3.22 6.79 1.88
N GLY A 25 3.83 6.67 3.06
CA GLY A 25 3.08 6.47 4.30
C GLY A 25 3.19 7.67 5.24
N ARG A 26 3.08 7.40 6.53
CA ARG A 26 3.02 8.42 7.58
C ARG A 26 4.39 9.01 7.84
N THR A 27 5.39 8.15 7.94
CA THR A 27 6.77 8.53 8.26
C THR A 27 7.66 8.48 7.02
N ILE A 28 7.35 7.62 6.05
CA ILE A 28 8.21 7.37 4.89
C ILE A 28 7.63 7.97 3.62
N ARG A 29 8.49 8.62 2.84
CA ARG A 29 8.21 9.08 1.48
C ARG A 29 9.39 8.76 0.59
N ALA A 30 9.24 7.73 -0.22
CA ALA A 30 10.26 7.29 -1.16
C ALA A 30 9.71 7.30 -2.59
N LYS A 31 10.59 7.49 -3.56
CA LYS A 31 10.30 7.48 -5.01
C LYS A 31 11.38 6.65 -5.68
N ALA A 32 11.07 6.13 -6.86
CA ALA A 32 11.95 5.28 -7.65
C ALA A 32 12.51 4.07 -6.88
N VAL A 33 11.73 3.51 -5.96
CA VAL A 33 12.15 2.35 -5.15
C VAL A 33 11.85 1.05 -5.86
N GLU A 34 12.72 0.07 -5.71
CA GLU A 34 12.51 -1.27 -6.24
C GLU A 34 11.54 -2.06 -5.36
N GLU A 35 11.10 -3.23 -5.85
CA GLU A 35 10.18 -4.12 -5.16
C GLU A 35 10.64 -4.47 -3.74
N ASP A 36 11.87 -4.93 -3.58
CA ASP A 36 12.43 -5.34 -2.29
C ASP A 36 12.41 -4.21 -1.26
N GLU A 37 12.74 -2.99 -1.69
CA GLU A 37 12.67 -1.80 -0.84
C GLU A 37 11.22 -1.44 -0.49
N ALA A 38 10.30 -1.54 -1.45
CA ALA A 38 8.89 -1.29 -1.22
C ALA A 38 8.31 -2.28 -0.18
N ILE A 39 8.68 -3.57 -0.26
CA ILE A 39 8.30 -4.61 0.70
C ILE A 39 8.90 -4.31 2.08
N ARG A 40 10.16 -3.88 2.12
CA ARG A 40 10.81 -3.49 3.37
C ARG A 40 10.09 -2.32 4.05
N PHE A 41 9.78 -1.26 3.30
CA PHE A 41 9.01 -0.13 3.85
C PHE A 41 7.63 -0.53 4.33
N LEU A 42 6.99 -1.47 3.64
CA LEU A 42 5.72 -2.07 4.05
C LEU A 42 5.86 -2.68 5.44
N LYS A 43 6.86 -3.55 5.66
CA LYS A 43 7.09 -4.22 6.96
C LYS A 43 7.54 -3.25 8.06
N GLU A 44 8.29 -2.21 7.72
CA GLU A 44 8.75 -1.21 8.70
C GLU A 44 7.62 -0.25 9.15
N GLU A 45 6.73 0.18 8.23
CA GLU A 45 5.62 1.08 8.59
C GLU A 45 4.36 0.37 9.09
N LEU A 46 4.22 -0.94 8.88
CA LEU A 46 3.00 -1.71 9.19
C LEU A 46 3.27 -2.73 10.31
N PRO A 47 2.98 -2.38 11.58
CA PRO A 47 3.16 -3.28 12.71
C PRO A 47 2.22 -4.50 12.67
N GLU A 48 2.67 -5.68 13.08
CA GLU A 48 1.90 -6.93 13.01
C GLU A 48 0.58 -6.93 13.81
N TYR A 49 0.45 -6.07 14.82
CA TYR A 49 -0.71 -6.01 15.71
C TYR A 49 -1.88 -5.16 15.16
N TYR A 50 -1.75 -4.59 13.96
CA TYR A 50 -2.83 -3.90 13.24
C TYR A 50 -3.56 -4.84 12.29
N GLN A 51 -4.84 -4.56 12.05
CA GLN A 51 -5.59 -5.14 10.94
C GLN A 51 -5.41 -4.26 9.70
N TYR A 52 -5.26 -4.90 8.54
CA TYR A 52 -4.99 -4.21 7.29
C TYR A 52 -6.04 -4.47 6.24
N GLU A 53 -6.24 -3.47 5.39
CA GLU A 53 -7.05 -3.55 4.18
C GLU A 53 -6.21 -3.05 3.01
N THR A 54 -6.07 -3.90 2.00
CA THR A 54 -5.37 -3.55 0.77
C THR A 54 -6.37 -3.34 -0.34
N ARG A 55 -6.29 -2.17 -0.97
CA ARG A 55 -7.05 -1.82 -2.16
C ARG A 55 -6.09 -1.49 -3.30
N VAL A 56 -6.22 -2.25 -4.38
CA VAL A 56 -5.43 -2.09 -5.60
C VAL A 56 -6.28 -1.50 -6.70
N VAL A 57 -5.80 -0.41 -7.29
CA VAL A 57 -6.41 0.29 -8.43
C VAL A 57 -5.41 0.31 -9.56
N SER A 58 -5.69 -0.44 -10.62
CA SER A 58 -4.99 -0.31 -11.89
C SER A 58 -5.69 0.73 -12.77
N TYR A 59 -4.93 1.58 -13.42
CA TYR A 59 -5.44 2.54 -14.40
C TYR A 59 -4.42 2.71 -15.53
N VAL A 60 -4.91 2.98 -16.73
CA VAL A 60 -4.06 3.25 -17.88
C VAL A 60 -3.90 4.77 -17.98
N THR A 61 -2.65 5.24 -17.97
CA THR A 61 -2.38 6.68 -18.17
C THR A 61 -2.58 7.07 -19.63
N ARG A 62 -2.70 8.38 -19.92
CA ARG A 62 -2.86 8.91 -21.30
C ARG A 62 -1.74 8.49 -22.26
N ARG A 63 -0.59 8.07 -21.73
CA ARG A 63 0.55 7.53 -22.49
C ARG A 63 0.50 6.00 -22.70
N ASN A 64 -0.65 5.37 -22.49
CA ASN A 64 -0.86 3.93 -22.62
C ASN A 64 0.00 3.04 -21.69
N ALA A 65 0.64 3.62 -20.67
CA ALA A 65 1.30 2.86 -19.63
C ALA A 65 0.28 2.40 -18.59
N CYS A 66 0.21 1.09 -18.35
CA CYS A 66 -0.53 0.52 -17.22
C CYS A 66 0.12 1.01 -15.93
N GLN A 67 -0.63 1.64 -15.04
CA GLN A 67 -0.17 2.16 -13.76
C GLN A 67 -1.00 1.52 -12.65
N VAL A 68 -0.38 1.26 -11.50
CA VAL A 68 -1.02 0.62 -10.37
C VAL A 68 -0.81 1.45 -9.12
N LYS A 69 -1.91 1.64 -8.37
CA LYS A 69 -1.91 2.23 -7.03
C LYS A 69 -2.41 1.21 -6.04
N ILE A 70 -1.61 0.95 -5.03
CA ILE A 70 -1.92 0.14 -3.87
C ILE A 70 -2.18 1.10 -2.71
N TYR A 71 -3.34 0.99 -2.11
CA TYR A 71 -3.73 1.70 -0.91
C TYR A 71 -3.81 0.68 0.22
N ILE A 72 -3.07 0.92 1.28
CA ILE A 72 -3.05 0.06 2.47
C ILE A 72 -3.51 0.92 3.62
N GLU A 73 -4.60 0.51 4.26
CA GLU A 73 -5.13 1.17 5.45
C GLU A 73 -5.06 0.18 6.61
N GLY A 74 -4.45 0.60 7.71
CA GLY A 74 -4.30 -0.19 8.92
C GLY A 74 -5.06 0.44 10.09
N TRP A 75 -5.78 -0.36 10.86
CA TRP A 75 -6.44 0.07 12.11
C TRP A 75 -6.21 -0.92 13.26
N LEU A 76 -6.31 -0.40 14.49
CA LEU A 76 -6.10 -1.18 15.71
C LEU A 76 -7.45 -1.46 16.38
N GLY A 77 -7.93 -2.70 16.26
CA GLY A 77 -8.90 -3.31 17.18
C GLY A 77 -10.30 -2.69 17.32
N ILE A 78 -10.71 -1.71 16.51
CA ILE A 78 -12.06 -1.14 16.59
C ILE A 78 -12.76 -1.24 15.24
N ARG A 79 -13.88 -1.98 15.24
CA ARG A 79 -14.75 -2.31 14.10
C ARG A 79 -14.94 -1.15 13.09
N ARG A 80 -15.01 -1.53 11.80
CA ARG A 80 -15.37 -0.70 10.63
C ARG A 80 -16.56 0.25 10.82
N ASP A 81 -17.52 -0.07 11.69
CA ASP A 81 -18.73 0.73 11.91
C ASP A 81 -18.53 2.00 12.74
N LEU A 82 -17.45 2.08 13.53
CA LEU A 82 -17.12 3.26 14.34
C LEU A 82 -16.10 4.14 13.59
N ARG A 83 -16.49 4.62 12.40
CA ARG A 83 -15.72 5.60 11.59
C ARG A 83 -15.67 6.99 12.25
N ARG A 84 -15.10 7.10 13.45
CA ARG A 84 -14.44 8.34 13.87
C ARG A 84 -12.96 8.16 13.60
N TYR A 85 -12.42 8.99 12.71
CA TYR A 85 -11.00 9.12 12.41
C TYR A 85 -10.16 8.83 13.65
N SER A 86 -9.46 7.69 13.67
CA SER A 86 -8.55 7.40 14.75
C SER A 86 -7.20 8.00 14.37
N PRO A 87 -6.58 8.86 15.20
CA PRO A 87 -5.25 9.40 14.92
C PRO A 87 -4.15 8.33 14.87
N LEU A 88 -4.50 7.08 15.20
CA LEU A 88 -3.68 5.89 15.11
C LEU A 88 -3.83 5.13 13.78
N ASP A 89 -4.80 5.50 12.92
CA ASP A 89 -4.97 4.85 11.62
C ASP A 89 -3.71 5.06 10.76
N ILE A 90 -3.17 3.97 10.22
CA ILE A 90 -2.00 3.97 9.35
C ILE A 90 -2.49 3.96 7.91
N LYS A 91 -1.91 4.82 7.07
CA LYS A 91 -2.22 4.85 5.63
C LYS A 91 -0.92 4.83 4.86
N LEU A 92 -0.77 3.84 4.00
CA LEU A 92 0.37 3.67 3.13
C LEU A 92 -0.11 3.57 1.69
N LEU A 93 0.52 4.35 0.82
CA LEU A 93 0.20 4.41 -0.59
C LEU A 93 1.44 4.01 -1.38
N ILE A 94 1.30 3.03 -2.25
CA ILE A 94 2.33 2.62 -3.19
C ILE A 94 1.79 2.86 -4.59
N ALA A 95 2.52 3.60 -5.42
CA ALA A 95 2.16 3.84 -6.80
C ALA A 95 3.32 3.45 -7.70
N THR A 96 3.06 2.80 -8.82
CA THR A 96 4.09 2.67 -9.87
C THR A 96 4.42 4.03 -10.48
N GLU A 97 5.65 4.20 -10.97
CA GLU A 97 6.05 5.36 -11.78
C GLU A 97 5.89 5.13 -13.28
#